data_AF-A0AAW9J520-F1
#
_entry.id   AF-A0AAW9J520-F1
#
_cell.length_a   1.000
_cell.length_b   1.000
_cell.length_c   1.000
_cell.angle_alpha   90.00
_cell.angle_beta   90.00
_cell.angle_gamma   90.00
#
_symmetry.space_group_name_H-M   'P 1'
#
loop_
_entity.id
_entity.type
_entity.pdbx_description
1 polymer ?
#
loop_
_entity_poly.entity_id
_entity_poly.type
_entity_poly.pdbx_seq_one_letter_code
_entity_poly.pdbx_strand_id
1 'polypeptide(L)'
;MFIDKAKIFVKSGNGGNGCVSFRREKYVPLGGPDGGDGGKGGSVIFEVDPGLTTLLDFKYKKKFTAEVGGKGEGSKCYGRDADDLKVKVPMGTIIRDFETNKIIA
;
A
#
# COMPACT_ATOMS: atom_id res chain seq x y z
N MET A 1 4.43 12.06 -29.55
CA MET A 1 3.05 11.55 -29.36
C MET A 1 2.61 11.96 -27.96
N PHE A 2 1.67 12.90 -27.83
CA PHE A 2 1.19 13.41 -26.55
C PHE A 2 -0.01 12.58 -26.11
N ILE A 3 0.00 12.11 -24.86
CA ILE A 3 -1.11 11.34 -24.28
C ILE A 3 -1.63 12.15 -23.09
N ASP A 4 -2.81 12.74 -23.29
CA ASP A 4 -3.48 13.56 -22.28
C ASP A 4 -4.33 12.74 -21.30
N LYS A 5 -4.62 11.49 -21.65
CA LYS A 5 -5.52 10.64 -20.86
C LYS A 5 -4.94 9.25 -20.76
N ALA A 6 -4.79 8.77 -19.52
CA ALA A 6 -4.39 7.41 -19.21
C ALA A 6 -5.39 6.79 -18.24
N LYS A 7 -5.69 5.51 -18.45
CA LYS A 7 -6.45 4.70 -17.50
C LYS A 7 -5.49 3.76 -16.81
N ILE A 8 -5.45 3.84 -15.49
CA ILE A 8 -4.58 3.03 -14.65
C ILE A 8 -5.40 2.29 -13.62
N PHE A 9 -4.88 1.16 -13.17
CA PHE A 9 -5.40 0.39 -12.07
C PHE A 9 -4.52 0.64 -10.85
N VAL A 10 -5.14 1.09 -9.77
CA VAL A 10 -4.48 1.44 -8.52
C VAL A 10 -5.05 0.58 -7.41
N LYS A 11 -4.18 -0.02 -6.61
CA LYS A 11 -4.57 -0.80 -5.44
C LYS A 11 -3.63 -0.48 -4.28
N SER A 12 -4.18 -0.18 -3.11
CA SER A 12 -3.40 -0.11 -1.88
C SER A 12 -2.88 -1.49 -1.48
N GLY A 13 -1.87 -1.49 -0.63
CA GLY A 13 -1.39 -2.66 0.07
C GLY A 13 -2.47 -3.22 0.97
N ASN A 14 -2.55 -4.55 1.04
CA ASN A 14 -3.35 -5.20 2.06
C ASN A 14 -2.68 -5.01 3.43
N GLY A 15 -3.47 -4.91 4.50
CA GLY A 15 -2.95 -5.02 5.86
C GLY A 15 -2.38 -6.41 6.13
N GLY A 16 -1.36 -6.49 6.98
CA GLY A 16 -0.79 -7.74 7.43
C GLY A 16 -1.76 -8.50 8.33
N ASN A 17 -1.64 -9.83 8.35
CA ASN A 17 -2.44 -10.66 9.24
C ASN A 17 -1.86 -10.60 10.67
N GLY A 18 -2.75 -10.52 11.67
CA GLY A 18 -2.37 -10.73 13.07
C GLY A 18 -1.96 -12.18 13.35
N CYS A 19 -1.15 -12.39 14.37
CA CYS A 19 -0.72 -13.72 14.79
C CYS A 19 -1.57 -14.21 15.97
N VAL A 20 -1.97 -15.48 15.94
CA VAL A 20 -2.49 -16.17 17.13
C VAL A 20 -1.37 -17.02 17.70
N SER A 21 -0.77 -16.55 18.79
CA SER A 21 0.32 -17.24 19.48
C SER A 21 0.10 -17.21 20.99
N PHE A 22 0.63 -18.22 21.67
CA PHE A 22 0.67 -18.32 23.12
C PHE A 22 2.11 -18.55 23.58
N ARG A 23 2.49 -17.86 24.67
CA ARG A 23 3.83 -17.99 25.24
C ARG A 23 4.05 -19.41 25.77
N ARG A 24 5.20 -20.01 25.46
CA ARG A 24 5.55 -21.36 25.93
C ARG A 24 6.92 -21.34 26.62
N GLU A 25 6.93 -21.60 27.92
CA GLU A 25 8.13 -21.65 28.75
C GLU A 25 8.15 -22.95 29.56
N LYS A 26 9.35 -23.52 29.79
CA LYS A 26 9.53 -24.85 30.40
C LYS A 26 8.87 -25.04 31.77
N TYR A 27 8.64 -23.95 32.51
CA TYR A 27 8.05 -23.97 33.86
C TYR A 27 6.71 -23.20 33.95
N VAL A 28 6.12 -22.83 32.81
CA VAL A 28 4.85 -22.10 32.75
C VAL A 28 3.83 -22.94 31.97
N PRO A 29 2.90 -23.63 32.66
CA PRO A 29 1.98 -24.57 32.00
C PRO A 29 0.94 -23.88 31.10
N LEU A 30 0.56 -22.63 31.41
CA LEU A 30 -0.37 -21.81 30.62
C LEU A 30 0.21 -20.41 30.43
N GLY A 31 1.03 -20.24 29.41
CA GLY A 31 1.48 -18.90 29.02
C GLY A 31 0.34 -18.11 28.37
N GLY A 32 0.29 -16.81 28.67
CA GLY A 32 -0.72 -15.91 28.09
C GLY A 32 -0.58 -15.74 26.57
N PRO A 33 -1.59 -15.13 25.92
CA PRO A 33 -1.53 -14.81 24.50
C PRO A 33 -0.37 -13.84 24.22
N ASP A 34 0.43 -14.15 23.22
CA ASP A 34 1.60 -13.37 22.80
C ASP A 34 1.65 -13.14 21.29
N GLY A 35 0.51 -13.26 20.60
CA GLY A 35 0.40 -12.84 19.20
C GLY A 35 0.47 -11.33 19.05
N GLY A 36 1.27 -10.84 18.11
CA GLY A 36 1.27 -9.44 17.67
C GLY A 36 0.33 -9.18 16.50
N ASP A 37 -0.02 -7.90 16.31
CA ASP A 37 -0.89 -7.46 15.21
C ASP A 37 -0.12 -7.37 13.88
N GLY A 38 -0.85 -7.41 12.77
CA GLY A 38 -0.28 -7.17 11.45
C GLY A 38 -0.05 -5.69 11.17
N GLY A 39 0.97 -5.39 10.37
CA GLY A 39 1.33 -4.03 9.97
C GLY A 39 0.36 -3.45 8.93
N LYS A 40 0.34 -2.14 8.79
CA LYS A 40 -0.47 -1.44 7.79
C LYS A 40 0.05 -1.72 6.38
N GLY A 41 -0.86 -1.91 5.43
CA GLY A 41 -0.54 -1.96 4.01
C GLY A 41 -0.18 -0.58 3.46
N GLY A 42 0.70 -0.54 2.46
CA GLY A 42 1.16 0.70 1.85
C GLY A 42 0.03 1.43 1.14
N SER A 43 0.06 2.75 1.18
CA SER A 43 -0.87 3.62 0.46
C SER A 43 -0.32 3.88 -0.96
N VAL A 44 -1.19 4.29 -1.89
CA VAL A 44 -0.73 4.82 -3.18
C VAL A 44 -0.89 6.33 -3.14
N ILE A 45 0.21 7.04 -3.33
CA ILE A 45 0.29 8.49 -3.23
C ILE A 45 0.68 9.04 -4.59
N PHE A 46 -0.12 9.97 -5.12
CA PHE A 46 0.23 10.70 -6.33
C PHE A 46 1.04 11.94 -5.95
N GLU A 47 2.23 12.07 -6.52
CA GLU A 47 3.14 13.18 -6.26
C GLU A 47 3.40 13.94 -7.56
N VAL A 48 3.28 15.26 -7.52
CA VAL A 48 3.52 16.10 -8.69
C VAL A 48 5.03 16.24 -8.90
N ASP A 49 5.52 15.86 -10.09
CA ASP A 49 6.90 16.05 -10.49
C ASP A 49 6.98 17.05 -11.67
N PRO A 50 7.56 18.25 -11.47
CA PRO A 50 7.70 19.25 -12.53
C PRO A 50 8.58 18.81 -13.70
N GLY A 51 9.42 17.79 -13.52
CA GLY A 51 10.26 17.23 -14.59
C GLY A 51 9.47 16.37 -15.58
N LEU A 52 8.25 15.95 -15.22
CA LEU A 52 7.38 15.18 -16.10
C LEU A 52 6.49 16.11 -16.92
N THR A 53 6.42 15.83 -18.22
CA THR A 53 5.61 16.61 -19.18
C THR A 53 4.54 15.77 -19.86
N THR A 54 4.57 14.44 -19.72
CA THR A 54 3.63 13.53 -20.41
C THR A 54 3.18 12.38 -19.50
N LEU A 55 2.01 11.80 -19.79
CA LEU A 55 1.50 10.60 -19.12
C LEU A 55 1.93 9.30 -19.83
N LEU A 56 3.01 9.34 -20.61
CA LEU A 56 3.44 8.23 -21.45
C LEU A 56 3.79 6.99 -20.63
N ASP A 57 4.36 7.16 -19.44
CA ASP A 57 4.75 6.08 -18.53
C ASP A 57 3.56 5.23 -18.09
N PHE A 58 2.40 5.86 -17.92
CA PHE A 58 1.14 5.19 -17.57
C PHE A 58 0.57 4.33 -18.70
N LYS A 59 1.03 4.54 -19.94
CA LYS A 59 0.66 3.68 -21.08
C LYS A 59 1.32 2.31 -20.96
N TYR A 60 2.59 2.28 -20.56
CA TYR A 60 3.39 1.06 -20.44
C TYR A 60 3.13 0.36 -19.12
N LYS A 61 3.10 1.11 -18.01
CA LYS A 61 2.79 0.58 -16.68
C LYS A 61 1.39 1.01 -16.26
N LYS A 62 0.44 0.08 -16.37
CA LYS A 62 -0.98 0.32 -16.06
C LYS A 62 -1.39 -0.11 -14.66
N LYS A 63 -0.59 -0.91 -13.95
CA LYS A 63 -0.92 -1.45 -12.62
C LYS A 63 0.04 -0.88 -11.58
N PHE A 64 -0.52 -0.23 -10.56
CA PHE A 64 0.18 0.33 -9.41
C PHE A 64 -0.40 -0.30 -8.14
N THR A 65 0.36 -1.21 -7.55
CA THR A 65 -0.03 -1.94 -6.34
C THR A 65 0.99 -1.62 -5.25
N ALA A 66 0.55 -1.03 -4.15
CA ALA A 66 1.42 -0.77 -3.00
C ALA A 66 1.73 -2.07 -2.24
N GLU A 67 2.78 -2.03 -1.42
CA GLU A 67 3.29 -3.20 -0.70
C GLU A 67 2.35 -3.62 0.44
N VAL A 68 2.32 -4.92 0.71
CA VAL A 68 1.49 -5.52 1.77
C VAL A 68 2.19 -5.37 3.12
N GLY A 69 1.43 -5.04 4.16
CA GLY A 69 1.94 -4.93 5.52
C GLY A 69 2.52 -6.26 6.04
N GLY A 70 3.53 -6.17 6.90
CA GLY A 70 4.14 -7.34 7.53
C GLY A 70 3.14 -8.10 8.40
N LYS A 71 3.27 -9.43 8.46
CA LYS A 71 2.49 -10.26 9.40
C LYS A 71 2.93 -9.98 10.84
N GLY A 72 2.00 -10.08 11.78
CA GLY A 72 2.34 -10.17 13.19
C GLY A 72 3.04 -11.51 13.49
N GLU A 73 3.82 -11.55 14.56
CA GLU A 73 4.48 -12.76 15.04
C GLU A 73 4.26 -12.97 16.54
N GLY A 74 4.75 -14.08 17.08
CA GLY A 74 4.71 -14.36 18.52
C GLY A 74 5.53 -13.34 19.33
N SER A 75 5.57 -13.51 20.65
CA SER A 75 6.26 -12.59 21.56
C SER A 75 5.82 -11.11 21.46
N LYS A 76 4.56 -10.86 21.10
CA LYS A 76 3.96 -9.54 20.88
C LYS A 76 4.69 -8.72 19.82
N CYS A 77 5.25 -9.40 18.82
CA CYS A 77 5.95 -8.75 17.72
C CYS A 77 4.94 -8.28 16.67
N TYR A 78 4.84 -6.96 16.53
CA TYR A 78 3.96 -6.31 15.55
C TYR A 78 4.59 -6.35 14.15
N GLY A 79 3.74 -6.60 13.14
CA GLY A 79 4.15 -6.57 11.75
C GLY A 79 4.57 -5.17 11.31
N ARG A 80 5.61 -5.10 10.48
CA ARG A 80 6.12 -3.83 9.94
C ARG A 80 5.12 -3.19 8.98
N ASP A 81 4.96 -1.87 9.07
CA ASP A 81 4.21 -1.11 8.08
C ASP A 81 4.91 -1.13 6.73
N ALA A 82 4.12 -1.33 5.68
CA ALA A 82 4.61 -1.35 4.31
C ALA A 82 4.85 0.08 3.79
N ASP A 83 5.85 0.20 2.91
CA ASP A 83 6.20 1.48 2.31
C ASP A 83 5.13 1.93 1.31
N ASP A 84 4.85 3.23 1.28
CA ASP A 84 3.88 3.82 0.36
C ASP A 84 4.42 3.83 -1.08
N LEU A 85 3.56 3.52 -2.04
CA LEU A 85 3.87 3.62 -3.46
C LEU A 85 3.64 5.04 -3.96
N LYS A 86 4.72 5.77 -4.21
CA LYS A 86 4.69 7.10 -4.82
C LYS A 86 4.61 7.01 -6.34
N VAL A 87 3.57 7.59 -6.91
CA VAL A 87 3.31 7.63 -8.35
C VAL A 87 3.46 9.07 -8.81
N LYS A 88 4.51 9.32 -9.59
CA LYS A 88 4.82 10.65 -10.09
C LYS A 88 3.91 11.04 -11.25
N VAL A 89 3.34 12.25 -11.20
CA VAL A 89 2.46 12.80 -12.23
C VAL A 89 2.92 14.20 -12.66
N PRO A 90 2.71 14.60 -13.92
CA PRO A 90 3.03 15.94 -14.36
C PRO A 90 2.12 16.98 -13.68
N MET A 91 2.59 18.23 -13.60
CA MET A 91 1.78 19.33 -13.07
C MET A 91 0.51 19.55 -13.92
N GLY A 92 -0.63 19.78 -13.27
CA GLY A 92 -1.92 19.94 -13.94
C GLY A 92 -2.66 18.63 -14.25
N THR A 93 -2.17 17.50 -13.75
CA THR A 93 -2.89 16.21 -13.87
C THR A 93 -4.13 16.21 -12.98
N ILE A 94 -5.29 15.91 -13.58
CA ILE A 94 -6.56 15.73 -12.86
C ILE A 94 -6.83 14.23 -12.67
N ILE A 95 -7.03 13.81 -11.42
CA ILE A 95 -7.31 12.42 -11.06
C ILE A 95 -8.81 12.24 -10.90
N ARG A 96 -9.37 11.37 -11.74
CA ARG A 96 -10.79 11.02 -11.72
C ARG A 96 -10.96 9.53 -11.48
N ASP A 97 -11.92 9.19 -10.64
CA ASP A 97 -12.37 7.81 -10.54
C ASP A 97 -13.08 7.42 -11.85
N PHE A 98 -12.77 6.22 -12.35
CA PHE A 98 -13.31 5.74 -13.62
C PHE A 98 -14.78 5.38 -13.51
N GLU A 99 -15.22 4.86 -12.36
CA GLU A 99 -16.60 4.39 -12.19
C GLU A 99 -17.52 5.54 -11.80
N THR A 100 -17.14 6.34 -10.80
CA THR A 100 -17.99 7.42 -10.29
C THR A 100 -17.82 8.74 -11.01
N ASN A 101 -16.82 8.89 -11.89
CA ASN A 101 -16.40 10.15 -12.52
C ASN A 101 -16.11 11.30 -11.52
N LYS A 102 -15.98 10.98 -10.22
CA LYS A 102 -15.64 11.97 -9.19
C LYS A 102 -14.19 12.38 -9.34
N ILE A 103 -13.95 13.68 -9.19
CA ILE A 103 -12.60 14.24 -9.11
C ILE A 103 -12.08 13.94 -7.70
N ILE A 104 -10.98 13.19 -7.64
CA ILE A 104 -10.31 12.83 -6.39
C ILE A 104 -9.27 13.91 -6.05
N ALA A 105 -8.58 14.43 -7.08
CA ALA A 105 -7.59 15.50 -6.99
C ALA A 105 -7.46 16.22 -8.34
#